data_AF-A0A937JXQ6-F1
#
_entry.id   AF-A0A937JXQ6-F1
#
_cell.length_a   1.000
_cell.length_b   1.000
_cell.length_c   1.000
_cell.angle_alpha   90.00
_cell.angle_beta   90.00
_cell.angle_gamma   90.00
#
_symmetry.space_group_name_H-M   'P 1'
#
loop_
_entity.id
_entity.type
_entity.pdbx_description
1 polymer ?
#
loop_
_entity_poly.entity_id
_entity_poly.type
_entity_poly.pdbx_seq_one_letter_code
_entity_poly.pdbx_strand_id
1 'polypeptide(L)'
;MDSSEIQQLKRDLLYQVAALKQQALLPAEKGELDAVVQQLELLNPTRLPLSPVNRSLLLGRWKLIYASNGTVVTRQLAGGISINEIWQILNIFQEETIAVTNGMELELPLLGKLQMQAQGLWQQQDNMQTARVTFDAFSLQATGLFHQPNWQFPALHIPILEWMRREASWQTTYLDSELRIGQGVTGNRFVFMRQISC
;
A
#
# COMPACT_ATOMS: atom_id res chain seq x y z
N MET A 1 22.82 17.90 1.78
CA MET A 1 21.48 17.86 2.40
C MET A 1 21.45 16.60 3.23
N ASP A 2 21.17 16.72 4.52
CA ASP A 2 21.73 15.80 5.51
C ASP A 2 20.93 14.49 5.57
N SER A 3 21.60 13.37 5.27
CA SER A 3 21.07 12.03 5.51
C SER A 3 20.55 11.89 6.95
N SER A 4 21.14 12.62 7.91
CA SER A 4 20.69 12.65 9.30
C SER A 4 19.25 13.13 9.48
N GLU A 5 18.80 14.13 8.69
CA GLU A 5 17.47 14.72 8.77
C GLU A 5 16.40 13.73 8.29
N ILE A 6 16.61 13.12 7.10
CA ILE A 6 15.72 12.07 6.57
C ILE A 6 15.60 10.92 7.56
N GLN A 7 16.72 10.50 8.15
CA GLN A 7 16.73 9.41 9.12
C GLN A 7 16.00 9.77 10.42
N GLN A 8 16.08 11.02 10.87
CA GLN A 8 15.31 11.49 12.02
C GLN A 8 13.81 11.49 11.72
N LEU A 9 13.38 12.05 10.58
CA LEU A 9 11.98 12.06 10.17
C LEU A 9 11.40 10.64 10.02
N LYS A 10 12.18 9.70 9.47
CA LYS A 10 11.78 8.29 9.38
C LYS A 10 11.60 7.67 10.77
N ARG A 11 12.51 7.92 11.71
CA ARG A 11 12.37 7.43 13.09
C ARG A 11 11.11 7.99 13.76
N ASP A 12 10.87 9.28 13.62
CA ASP A 12 9.70 9.94 14.22
C ASP A 12 8.39 9.38 13.65
N LEU A 13 8.34 9.22 12.32
CA LEU A 13 7.22 8.58 11.63
C LEU A 13 6.95 7.17 12.15
N LEU A 14 7.99 6.32 12.22
CA LEU A 14 7.83 4.92 12.66
C LEU A 14 7.43 4.81 14.13
N TYR A 15 7.99 5.66 14.98
CA TYR A 15 7.64 5.72 16.40
C TYR A 15 6.16 6.07 16.60
N GLN A 16 5.68 7.12 15.93
CA GLN A 16 4.29 7.56 16.00
C GLN A 16 3.32 6.52 15.41
N VAL A 17 3.67 5.93 14.26
CA VAL A 17 2.85 4.86 13.66
C VAL A 17 2.75 3.65 14.60
N ALA A 18 3.85 3.26 15.25
CA ALA A 18 3.84 2.16 16.22
C ALA A 18 2.94 2.46 17.43
N ALA A 19 2.94 3.70 17.91
CA ALA A 19 2.06 4.15 18.99
C ALA A 19 0.58 4.10 18.59
N LEU A 20 0.25 4.50 17.36
CA LEU A 20 -1.10 4.47 16.82
C LEU A 20 -1.60 3.09 16.40
N LYS A 21 -0.74 2.09 16.18
CA LYS A 21 -1.15 0.74 15.73
C LYS A 21 -2.11 0.81 14.54
N GLN A 22 -3.30 0.19 14.64
CA GLN A 22 -4.28 0.15 13.55
C GLN A 22 -4.88 1.53 13.25
N GLN A 23 -4.91 2.45 14.22
CA GLN A 23 -5.44 3.80 14.04
C GLN A 23 -4.65 4.60 12.99
N ALA A 24 -3.38 4.24 12.72
CA ALA A 24 -2.60 4.84 11.63
C ALA A 24 -3.22 4.59 10.24
N LEU A 25 -4.03 3.54 10.09
CA LEU A 25 -4.68 3.13 8.83
C LEU A 25 -6.16 3.55 8.73
N LEU A 26 -6.76 4.03 9.82
CA LEU A 26 -8.17 4.43 9.90
C LEU A 26 -8.37 5.92 9.55
N PRO A 27 -9.54 6.36 9.11
CA PRO A 27 -9.83 7.79 8.93
C PRO A 27 -9.84 8.51 10.29
N ALA A 28 -8.87 9.39 10.52
CA ALA A 28 -8.77 10.25 11.71
C ALA A 28 -7.82 11.41 11.43
N GLU A 29 -7.92 12.51 12.18
CA GLU A 29 -6.91 13.58 12.13
C GLU A 29 -5.58 13.09 12.72
N LYS A 30 -4.49 13.27 11.98
CA LYS A 30 -3.15 12.77 12.33
C LYS A 30 -2.09 13.86 12.05
N GLY A 31 -2.40 15.10 12.40
CA GLY A 31 -1.69 16.29 11.94
C GLY A 31 -0.16 16.23 12.03
N GLU A 32 0.40 15.71 13.13
CA GLU A 32 1.85 15.54 13.29
C GLU A 32 2.45 14.55 12.28
N LEU A 33 1.81 13.39 12.08
CA LEU A 33 2.19 12.40 11.07
C LEU A 33 2.09 12.96 9.66
N ASP A 34 1.01 13.68 9.35
CA ASP A 34 0.83 14.32 8.05
C ASP A 34 1.95 15.33 7.75
N ALA A 35 2.41 16.08 8.77
CA ALA A 35 3.51 17.02 8.62
C ALA A 35 4.85 16.31 8.37
N VAL A 36 5.15 15.22 9.08
CA VAL A 36 6.37 14.42 8.86
C VAL A 36 6.37 13.81 7.46
N VAL A 37 5.24 13.25 7.02
CA VAL A 37 5.08 12.68 5.67
C VAL A 37 5.33 13.74 4.59
N GLN A 38 4.80 14.95 4.76
CA GLN A 38 5.04 16.06 3.82
C GLN A 38 6.51 16.49 3.77
N GLN A 39 7.20 16.53 4.91
CA GLN A 39 8.64 16.85 4.95
C GLN A 39 9.47 15.78 4.23
N LEU A 40 9.13 14.49 4.41
CA LEU A 40 9.78 13.42 3.66
C LEU A 40 9.57 13.59 2.14
N GLU A 41 8.36 13.86 1.68
CA GLU A 41 8.08 14.12 0.26
C GLU A 41 8.89 15.28 -0.32
N LEU A 42 9.10 16.36 0.45
CA LEU A 42 9.94 17.49 0.01
C LEU A 42 11.42 17.10 -0.15
N LEU A 43 11.92 16.19 0.70
CA LEU A 43 13.30 15.72 0.67
C LEU A 43 13.55 14.63 -0.39
N ASN A 44 12.49 13.98 -0.89
CA ASN A 44 12.48 12.81 -1.77
C ASN A 44 13.83 12.53 -2.51
N PRO A 45 14.58 11.48 -2.10
CA PRO A 45 15.88 11.18 -2.69
C PRO A 45 15.76 10.61 -4.12
N THR A 46 14.57 10.13 -4.53
CA THR A 46 14.34 9.48 -5.83
C THR A 46 13.23 10.19 -6.60
N ARG A 47 13.60 11.23 -7.36
CA ARG A 47 12.64 12.09 -8.08
C ARG A 47 11.93 11.41 -9.26
N LEU A 48 12.52 10.36 -9.84
CA LEU A 48 11.97 9.62 -10.99
C LEU A 48 11.85 8.13 -10.62
N PRO A 49 10.91 7.75 -9.73
CA PRO A 49 10.84 6.40 -9.16
C PRO A 49 10.46 5.31 -10.18
N LEU A 50 9.77 5.66 -11.27
CA LEU A 50 9.37 4.71 -12.32
C LEU A 50 10.43 4.51 -13.40
N SER A 51 11.48 5.35 -13.42
CA SER A 51 12.54 5.26 -14.43
C SER A 51 13.24 3.88 -14.37
N PRO A 52 13.76 3.36 -15.50
CA PRO A 52 14.42 2.06 -15.52
C PRO A 52 15.55 1.91 -14.49
N VAL A 53 16.29 3.00 -14.22
CA VAL A 53 17.41 3.03 -13.27
C VAL A 53 16.93 2.88 -11.81
N ASN A 54 15.80 3.49 -11.46
CA ASN A 54 15.29 3.49 -10.08
C ASN A 54 14.25 2.40 -9.83
N ARG A 55 13.78 1.71 -10.87
CA ARG A 55 12.66 0.76 -10.77
C ARG A 55 12.94 -0.38 -9.79
N SER A 56 14.19 -0.84 -9.67
CA SER A 56 14.56 -1.86 -8.68
C SER A 56 14.25 -1.43 -7.25
N LEU A 57 14.34 -0.13 -6.93
CA LEU A 57 13.95 0.44 -5.63
C LEU A 57 12.43 0.44 -5.42
N LEU A 58 11.61 0.29 -6.45
CA LEU A 58 10.15 0.24 -6.35
C LEU A 58 9.62 -1.19 -6.26
N LEU A 59 10.26 -2.15 -6.93
CA LEU A 59 9.83 -3.55 -6.98
C LEU A 59 9.91 -4.22 -5.60
N GLY A 60 9.13 -5.28 -5.41
CA GLY A 60 9.08 -6.09 -4.19
C GLY A 60 7.79 -5.90 -3.38
N ARG A 61 7.80 -6.40 -2.14
CA ARG A 61 6.65 -6.36 -1.23
C ARG A 61 6.75 -5.16 -0.29
N TRP A 62 5.61 -4.50 -0.12
CA TRP A 62 5.43 -3.27 0.63
C TRP A 62 4.26 -3.40 1.59
N LYS A 63 4.48 -3.19 2.89
CA LYS A 63 3.43 -3.12 3.90
C LYS A 63 2.94 -1.69 4.05
N LEU A 64 1.63 -1.47 3.98
CA LEU A 64 1.05 -0.17 4.30
C LEU A 64 1.07 0.03 5.82
N ILE A 65 1.67 1.13 6.27
CA ILE A 65 1.81 1.44 7.69
C ILE A 65 1.05 2.69 8.10
N TYR A 66 0.72 3.55 7.14
CA TYR A 66 -0.01 4.79 7.38
C TYR A 66 -0.85 5.18 6.16
N ALA A 67 -2.05 5.70 6.41
CA ALA A 67 -2.90 6.31 5.40
C ALA A 67 -3.55 7.60 5.96
N SER A 68 -3.31 8.75 5.34
CA SER A 68 -3.71 10.06 5.90
C SER A 68 -5.20 10.13 6.26
N ASN A 69 -6.07 9.76 5.30
CA ASN A 69 -7.51 9.71 5.50
C ASN A 69 -8.07 8.27 5.55
N GLY A 70 -7.21 7.27 5.78
CA GLY A 70 -7.55 5.86 5.60
C GLY A 70 -7.70 5.44 4.13
N THR A 71 -7.96 4.15 3.91
CA THR A 71 -8.22 3.55 2.60
C THR A 71 -9.72 3.52 2.31
N VAL A 72 -10.11 3.19 1.07
CA VAL A 72 -11.53 2.97 0.74
C VAL A 72 -12.13 1.87 1.64
N VAL A 73 -11.36 0.82 1.92
CA VAL A 73 -11.81 -0.30 2.75
C VAL A 73 -11.85 0.08 4.23
N THR A 74 -10.83 0.78 4.76
CA THR A 74 -10.78 1.08 6.20
C THR A 74 -11.83 2.09 6.64
N ARG A 75 -12.37 2.89 5.72
CA ARG A 75 -13.52 3.77 5.95
C ARG A 75 -14.85 3.02 6.13
N GLN A 76 -14.93 1.76 5.70
CA GLN A 76 -16.17 0.96 5.72
C GLN A 76 -16.15 -0.15 6.78
N LEU A 77 -15.07 -0.28 7.55
CA LEU A 77 -14.97 -1.29 8.60
C LEU A 77 -15.91 -0.93 9.75
N ALA A 78 -16.70 -1.91 10.19
CA ALA A 78 -17.61 -1.81 11.31
C ALA A 78 -17.52 -3.07 12.19
N GLY A 79 -17.96 -2.99 13.43
CA GLY A 79 -18.26 -4.17 14.27
C GLY A 79 -17.09 -5.12 14.55
N GLY A 80 -16.07 -4.69 15.30
CA GLY A 80 -15.04 -5.58 15.85
C GLY A 80 -14.07 -6.20 14.84
N ILE A 81 -14.23 -5.93 13.55
CA ILE A 81 -13.30 -6.34 12.49
C ILE A 81 -11.99 -5.59 12.66
N SER A 82 -10.87 -6.32 12.66
CA SER A 82 -9.54 -5.73 12.80
C SER A 82 -8.69 -5.96 11.56
N ILE A 83 -7.78 -5.03 11.28
CA ILE A 83 -6.87 -5.13 10.14
C ILE A 83 -5.58 -5.77 10.62
N ASN A 84 -5.25 -6.95 10.08
CA ASN A 84 -3.97 -7.60 10.37
C ASN A 84 -2.85 -7.00 9.53
N GLU A 85 -3.07 -6.92 8.21
CA GLU A 85 -2.10 -6.37 7.28
C GLU A 85 -2.76 -5.81 6.03
N ILE A 86 -2.16 -4.75 5.48
CA ILE A 86 -2.43 -4.29 4.11
C ILE A 86 -1.07 -4.23 3.42
N TRP A 87 -0.98 -4.79 2.22
CA TRP A 87 0.26 -4.86 1.47
C TRP A 87 0.07 -4.57 -0.02
N GLN A 88 1.17 -4.28 -0.68
CA GLN A 88 1.28 -4.14 -2.13
C GLN A 88 2.53 -4.88 -2.61
N ILE A 89 2.40 -5.67 -3.66
CA ILE A 89 3.51 -6.33 -4.34
C ILE A 89 3.64 -5.71 -5.73
N LEU A 90 4.86 -5.31 -6.09
CA LEU A 90 5.19 -4.73 -7.39
C LEU A 90 6.23 -5.63 -8.06
N ASN A 91 5.86 -6.21 -9.19
CA ASN A 91 6.68 -7.17 -9.92
C ASN A 91 6.99 -6.67 -11.34
N ILE A 92 8.12 -7.14 -11.87
CA ILE A 92 8.49 -6.90 -13.27
C ILE A 92 7.42 -7.52 -14.15
N PHE A 93 6.97 -6.76 -15.15
CA PHE A 93 6.08 -7.26 -16.19
C PHE A 93 6.64 -6.93 -17.57
N GLN A 94 6.73 -5.64 -17.89
CA GLN A 94 7.28 -5.12 -19.16
C GLN A 94 8.08 -3.83 -18.92
N GLU A 95 8.67 -3.25 -19.98
CA GLU A 95 9.55 -2.09 -19.86
C GLU A 95 8.87 -0.82 -19.34
N GLU A 96 7.56 -0.64 -19.53
CA GLU A 96 6.82 0.53 -19.03
C GLU A 96 5.68 0.14 -18.09
N THR A 97 5.59 -1.16 -17.76
CA THR A 97 4.46 -1.73 -17.05
C THR A 97 4.92 -2.57 -15.89
N ILE A 98 4.34 -2.33 -14.72
CA ILE A 98 4.60 -3.09 -13.49
C ILE A 98 3.34 -3.87 -13.13
N ALA A 99 3.48 -5.16 -12.86
CA ALA A 99 2.39 -5.96 -12.30
C ALA A 99 2.21 -5.60 -10.83
N VAL A 100 0.98 -5.29 -10.42
CA VAL A 100 0.64 -4.91 -9.05
C VAL A 100 -0.32 -5.92 -8.44
N THR A 101 -0.09 -6.23 -7.17
CA THR A 101 -1.07 -6.93 -6.33
C THR A 101 -1.26 -6.15 -5.04
N ASN A 102 -2.46 -5.62 -4.83
CA ASN A 102 -2.85 -5.03 -3.55
C ASN A 102 -3.57 -6.08 -2.73
N GLY A 103 -3.17 -6.26 -1.47
CA GLY A 103 -3.78 -7.24 -0.59
C GLY A 103 -4.09 -6.69 0.79
N MET A 104 -5.02 -7.37 1.46
CA MET A 104 -5.42 -7.09 2.83
C MET A 104 -5.78 -8.39 3.54
N GLU A 105 -5.39 -8.52 4.80
CA GLU A 105 -5.87 -9.54 5.72
C GLU A 105 -6.69 -8.86 6.84
N LEU A 106 -7.90 -9.37 7.04
CA LEU A 106 -8.83 -8.96 8.08
C LEU A 106 -9.00 -10.11 9.08
N GLU A 107 -9.11 -9.75 10.35
CA GLU A 107 -9.56 -10.63 11.42
C GLU A 107 -11.03 -10.33 11.72
N LEU A 108 -11.89 -11.32 11.52
CA LEU A 108 -13.31 -11.26 11.81
C LEU A 108 -13.60 -11.92 13.17
N PRO A 109 -14.38 -11.27 14.05
CA PRO A 109 -14.79 -11.89 15.31
C PRO A 109 -15.46 -13.25 15.05
N LEU A 110 -15.00 -14.29 15.75
CA LEU A 110 -15.50 -15.68 15.69
C LEU A 110 -15.27 -16.42 14.36
N LEU A 111 -15.19 -15.71 13.24
CA LEU A 111 -15.07 -16.28 11.90
C LEU A 111 -13.63 -16.48 11.45
N GLY A 112 -12.65 -15.83 12.10
CA GLY A 112 -11.22 -15.99 11.79
C GLY A 112 -10.74 -15.04 10.69
N LYS A 113 -9.85 -15.52 9.81
CA LYS A 113 -9.09 -14.67 8.89
C LYS A 113 -9.65 -14.68 7.47
N LEU A 114 -9.79 -13.48 6.92
CA LEU A 114 -10.22 -13.24 5.55
C LEU A 114 -9.15 -12.43 4.80
N GLN A 115 -8.70 -12.97 3.68
CA GLN A 115 -7.75 -12.31 2.78
C GLN A 115 -8.45 -11.85 1.51
N MET A 116 -8.22 -10.60 1.13
CA MET A 116 -8.67 -10.01 -0.12
C MET A 116 -7.47 -9.55 -0.93
N GLN A 117 -7.51 -9.72 -2.25
CA GLN A 117 -6.49 -9.17 -3.13
C GLN A 117 -7.10 -8.61 -4.41
N ALA A 118 -6.43 -7.62 -4.99
CA ALA A 118 -6.72 -7.03 -6.29
C ALA A 118 -5.45 -7.11 -7.14
N GLN A 119 -5.56 -7.69 -8.32
CA GLN A 119 -4.47 -7.81 -9.30
C GLN A 119 -4.67 -6.80 -10.42
N GLY A 120 -3.56 -6.30 -10.96
CA GLY A 120 -3.61 -5.24 -11.95
C GLY A 120 -2.25 -4.85 -12.52
N LEU A 121 -2.26 -3.76 -13.29
CA LEU A 121 -1.10 -3.20 -13.97
C LEU A 121 -0.94 -1.73 -13.64
N TRP A 122 0.31 -1.31 -13.49
CA TRP A 122 0.75 0.08 -13.41
C TRP A 122 1.45 0.44 -14.72
N GLN A 123 0.79 1.25 -15.54
CA GLN A 123 1.39 1.81 -16.75
C GLN A 123 2.05 3.15 -16.41
N GLN A 124 3.36 3.25 -16.63
CA GLN A 124 4.12 4.47 -16.42
C GLN A 124 3.60 5.61 -17.33
N GLN A 125 3.58 6.84 -16.80
CA GLN A 125 3.33 8.06 -17.56
C GLN A 125 4.63 8.85 -17.81
N ASP A 126 4.57 9.83 -18.71
CA ASP A 126 5.73 10.60 -19.20
C ASP A 126 6.57 11.25 -18.09
N ASN A 127 5.95 11.62 -16.96
CA ASN A 127 6.64 12.28 -15.84
C ASN A 127 7.46 11.31 -14.95
N MET A 128 7.42 10.00 -15.22
CA MET A 128 8.11 8.93 -14.48
C MET A 128 7.88 8.90 -12.96
N GLN A 129 6.85 9.59 -12.48
CA GLN A 129 6.40 9.62 -11.09
C GLN A 129 5.00 9.05 -10.94
N THR A 130 4.20 9.21 -11.99
CA THR A 130 2.79 8.82 -12.03
C THR A 130 2.62 7.55 -12.85
N ALA A 131 1.85 6.62 -12.31
CA ALA A 131 1.37 5.44 -13.00
C ALA A 131 -0.14 5.49 -13.12
N ARG A 132 -0.65 5.04 -14.27
CA ARG A 132 -2.06 4.68 -14.46
C ARG A 132 -2.25 3.27 -13.98
N VAL A 133 -3.12 3.09 -12.99
CA VAL A 133 -3.40 1.81 -12.33
C VAL A 133 -4.72 1.27 -12.84
N THR A 134 -4.71 0.02 -13.30
CA THR A 134 -5.91 -0.72 -13.69
C THR A 134 -5.92 -2.05 -12.96
N PHE A 135 -7.07 -2.45 -12.41
CA PHE A 135 -7.26 -3.79 -11.84
C PHE A 135 -8.09 -4.64 -12.80
N ASP A 136 -7.75 -5.91 -12.91
CA ASP A 136 -8.39 -6.88 -13.81
C ASP A 136 -9.07 -8.03 -13.07
N ALA A 137 -8.69 -8.29 -11.82
CA ALA A 137 -9.32 -9.29 -10.98
C ALA A 137 -9.25 -8.98 -9.49
N PHE A 138 -10.21 -9.54 -8.75
CA PHE A 138 -10.18 -9.61 -7.30
C PHE A 138 -10.20 -11.07 -6.84
N SER A 139 -9.54 -11.36 -5.73
CA SER A 139 -9.62 -12.68 -5.08
C SER A 139 -10.03 -12.53 -3.63
N LEU A 140 -10.88 -13.45 -3.16
CA LEU A 140 -11.29 -13.57 -1.77
C LEU A 140 -10.93 -14.97 -1.24
N GLN A 141 -10.26 -15.05 -0.09
CA GLN A 141 -9.85 -16.32 0.49
C GLN A 141 -10.04 -16.32 2.01
N ALA A 142 -10.74 -17.32 2.56
CA ALA A 142 -10.72 -17.58 4.00
C ALA A 142 -9.46 -18.38 4.34
N THR A 143 -8.57 -17.80 5.14
CA THR A 143 -7.26 -18.37 5.51
C THR A 143 -7.24 -19.00 6.91
N GLY A 144 -8.33 -18.84 7.67
CA GLY A 144 -8.61 -19.61 8.88
C GLY A 144 -10.06 -19.38 9.33
N LEU A 145 -10.78 -20.45 9.66
CA LEU A 145 -12.17 -20.36 10.16
C LEU A 145 -12.25 -20.86 11.60
N PHE A 146 -13.07 -20.21 12.43
CA PHE A 146 -13.31 -20.63 13.83
C PHE A 146 -12.03 -20.85 14.65
N HIS A 147 -10.99 -20.05 14.40
CA HIS A 147 -9.65 -20.18 14.99
C HIS A 147 -8.92 -21.51 14.69
N GLN A 148 -9.35 -22.27 13.67
CA GLN A 148 -8.65 -23.43 13.13
C GLN A 148 -7.75 -22.97 11.97
N PRO A 149 -6.41 -22.91 12.14
CA PRO A 149 -5.50 -22.38 11.12
C PRO A 149 -5.30 -23.32 9.91
N ASN A 150 -5.70 -24.58 10.03
CA ASN A 150 -5.45 -25.60 9.01
C ASN A 150 -6.52 -25.62 7.90
N TRP A 151 -7.56 -24.81 8.02
CA TRP A 151 -8.64 -24.74 7.03
C TRP A 151 -8.40 -23.56 6.10
N GLN A 152 -7.71 -23.84 4.99
CA GLN A 152 -7.52 -22.89 3.90
C GLN A 152 -8.48 -23.24 2.77
N PHE A 153 -9.43 -22.35 2.51
CA PHE A 153 -10.34 -22.51 1.37
C PHE A 153 -9.63 -22.06 0.09
N PRO A 154 -10.01 -22.62 -1.08
CA PRO A 154 -9.51 -22.10 -2.34
C PRO A 154 -9.93 -20.63 -2.49
N ALA A 155 -9.04 -19.82 -3.06
CA ALA A 155 -9.35 -18.43 -3.35
C ALA A 155 -10.45 -18.35 -4.42
N LEU A 156 -11.54 -17.64 -4.12
CA LEU A 156 -12.54 -17.29 -5.09
C LEU A 156 -12.00 -16.16 -5.96
N HIS A 157 -11.77 -16.45 -7.24
CA HIS A 157 -11.25 -15.48 -8.20
C HIS A 157 -12.39 -14.88 -9.03
N ILE A 158 -12.51 -13.56 -9.01
CA ILE A 158 -13.58 -12.81 -9.67
C ILE A 158 -12.92 -11.88 -10.70
N PRO A 159 -13.00 -12.21 -12.00
CA PRO A 159 -12.49 -11.33 -13.04
C PRO A 159 -13.37 -10.10 -13.20
N ILE A 160 -12.75 -8.95 -13.45
CA ILE A 160 -13.42 -7.70 -13.79
C ILE A 160 -13.57 -7.64 -15.30
N LEU A 161 -14.82 -7.60 -15.77
CA LEU A 161 -15.12 -7.42 -17.19
C LEU A 161 -14.51 -6.11 -17.69
N GLU A 162 -13.97 -6.13 -18.92
CA GLU A 162 -13.18 -5.02 -19.47
C GLU A 162 -13.92 -3.68 -19.43
N TRP A 163 -15.21 -3.67 -19.77
CA TRP A 163 -16.07 -2.49 -19.76
C TRP A 163 -16.36 -1.92 -18.36
N MET A 164 -16.08 -2.68 -17.29
CA MET A 164 -16.20 -2.24 -15.90
C MET A 164 -14.86 -1.81 -15.29
N ARG A 165 -13.74 -2.05 -15.97
CA ARG A 165 -12.42 -1.70 -15.44
C ARG A 165 -12.33 -0.19 -15.26
N ARG A 166 -11.87 0.21 -14.08
CA ARG A 166 -11.62 1.60 -13.75
C ARG A 166 -10.12 1.82 -13.69
N GLU A 167 -9.72 2.98 -14.19
CA GLU A 167 -8.35 3.46 -14.08
C GLU A 167 -8.25 4.46 -12.94
N ALA A 168 -7.12 4.46 -12.25
CA ALA A 168 -6.79 5.47 -11.26
C ALA A 168 -5.37 6.00 -11.50
N SER A 169 -5.15 7.29 -11.26
CA SER A 169 -3.81 7.85 -11.23
C SER A 169 -3.18 7.63 -9.85
N TRP A 170 -1.94 7.15 -9.84
CA TRP A 170 -1.14 6.94 -8.64
C TRP A 170 0.23 7.58 -8.81
N GLN A 171 0.60 8.49 -7.91
CA GLN A 171 1.91 9.14 -7.91
C GLN A 171 2.78 8.59 -6.79
N THR A 172 4.04 8.24 -7.08
CA THR A 172 5.03 7.95 -6.04
C THR A 172 5.79 9.24 -5.73
N THR A 173 5.59 9.81 -4.54
CA THR A 173 6.09 11.13 -4.12
C THR A 173 7.35 11.06 -3.26
N TYR A 174 7.64 9.87 -2.71
CA TYR A 174 8.89 9.56 -2.02
C TYR A 174 9.27 8.10 -2.27
N LEU A 175 10.55 7.83 -2.50
CA LEU A 175 11.07 6.47 -2.58
C LEU A 175 12.51 6.39 -2.12
N ASP A 176 12.78 5.51 -1.16
CA ASP A 176 14.12 5.02 -0.83
C ASP A 176 14.14 3.49 -0.69
N SER A 177 15.23 2.94 -0.14
CA SER A 177 15.38 1.49 0.03
C SER A 177 14.40 0.87 1.03
N GLU A 178 13.80 1.64 1.93
CA GLU A 178 13.00 1.13 3.05
C GLU A 178 11.56 1.63 3.04
N LEU A 179 11.31 2.83 2.51
CA LEU A 179 10.05 3.55 2.62
C LEU A 179 9.62 4.11 1.27
N ARG A 180 8.32 4.07 1.02
CA ARG A 180 7.69 4.66 -0.15
C ARG A 180 6.44 5.41 0.25
N ILE A 181 6.24 6.60 -0.32
CA ILE A 181 5.01 7.37 -0.17
C ILE A 181 4.33 7.44 -1.53
N GLY A 182 3.07 7.04 -1.55
CA GLY A 182 2.21 7.14 -2.72
C GLY A 182 1.01 8.03 -2.47
N GLN A 183 0.57 8.73 -3.50
CA GLN A 183 -0.58 9.61 -3.48
C GLN A 183 -1.62 9.16 -4.52
N GLY A 184 -2.86 9.02 -4.06
CA GLY A 184 -4.01 8.78 -4.95
C GLY A 184 -4.60 10.09 -5.49
N VAL A 185 -5.51 9.98 -6.46
CA VAL A 185 -6.16 11.12 -7.15
C VAL A 185 -6.77 12.17 -6.20
N THR A 186 -7.28 11.76 -5.04
CA THR A 186 -7.91 12.66 -4.06
C THR A 186 -6.92 13.35 -3.12
N GLY A 187 -5.61 13.22 -3.37
CA GLY A 187 -4.55 13.76 -2.50
C GLY A 187 -4.24 12.92 -1.25
N ASN A 188 -4.96 11.80 -1.03
CA ASN A 188 -4.70 10.88 0.08
C ASN A 188 -3.31 10.27 -0.04
N ARG A 189 -2.56 10.28 1.06
CA ARG A 189 -1.19 9.77 1.15
C ARG A 189 -1.16 8.41 1.84
N PHE A 190 -0.31 7.54 1.32
CA PHE A 190 -0.13 6.18 1.78
C PHE A 190 1.36 5.94 1.96
N VAL A 191 1.77 5.62 3.19
CA VAL A 191 3.16 5.29 3.49
C VAL A 191 3.30 3.79 3.57
N PHE A 192 4.25 3.28 2.80
CA PHE A 192 4.60 1.88 2.76
C PHE A 192 6.01 1.65 3.27
N MET A 193 6.19 0.58 4.03
CA MET A 193 7.48 0.05 4.44
C MET A 193 7.81 -1.18 3.61
N ARG A 194 9.02 -1.27 3.08
CA ARG A 194 9.50 -2.44 2.36
C ARG A 194 9.54 -3.64 3.31
N GLN A 195 9.05 -4.78 2.85
CA GLN A 195 9.23 -6.05 3.54
C GLN A 195 10.40 -6.77 2.89
N ILE A 196 11.44 -7.03 3.69
CA ILE A 196 12.54 -7.90 3.29
C ILE A 196 12.01 -9.33 3.41
N SER A 197 12.05 -10.08 2.31
CA SER A 197 11.79 -11.52 2.35
C SER A 197 12.88 -12.16 3.20
N CYS A 198 12.51 -12.69 4.38
CA CYS A 198 13.36 -13.60 5.14
C CYS A 198 13.49 -14.95 4.43
#